data_AF-A0A838DGT6-F1
#
_entry.id   AF-A0A838DGT6-F1
#
_cell.length_a   1.000
_cell.length_b   1.000
_cell.length_c   1.000
_cell.angle_alpha   90.00
_cell.angle_beta   90.00
_cell.angle_gamma   90.00
#
_symmetry.space_group_name_H-M   'P 1'
#
loop_
_entity.id
_entity.type
_entity.pdbx_description
1 polymer ?
#
loop_
_entity_poly.entity_id
_entity_poly.type
_entity_poly.pdbx_seq_one_letter_code
_entity_poly.pdbx_strand_id
1 'polypeptide(L)'
;MHSQSFPASKANDIEARLLTASATTGWLDWIHGELWLFPTGLLRVPLDLTVTRQHGMGPTVSQDLPSWSRFDEKTFEALIASKRNRWIPRKQIKKAYLHHGILTDRLRLELVEQRTMKFLWFPWDGAWEPLQIALQEWLGNEFVID
;
A
#
# COMPACT_ATOMS: atom_id res chain seq x y z
N MET A 1 -16.86 -22.72 -32.98
CA MET A 1 -15.96 -21.60 -32.61
C MET A 1 -16.55 -20.95 -31.37
N HIS A 2 -15.99 -21.24 -30.19
CA HIS A 2 -16.47 -20.71 -28.92
C HIS A 2 -15.92 -19.31 -28.71
N SER A 3 -16.76 -18.30 -28.88
CA SER A 3 -16.50 -16.95 -28.37
C SER A 3 -16.59 -17.00 -26.85
N GLN A 4 -15.45 -16.94 -26.17
CA GLN A 4 -15.42 -16.70 -24.73
C GLN A 4 -15.80 -15.24 -24.48
N SER A 5 -17.00 -15.03 -23.96
CA SER A 5 -17.45 -13.74 -23.45
C SER A 5 -16.65 -13.42 -22.18
N PHE A 6 -15.78 -12.42 -22.25
CA PHE A 6 -15.25 -11.79 -21.05
C PHE A 6 -16.42 -11.11 -20.32
N PRO A 7 -16.60 -11.31 -19.00
CA PRO A 7 -17.62 -10.57 -18.28
C PRO A 7 -17.34 -9.07 -18.41
N ALA A 8 -18.38 -8.32 -18.78
CA ALA A 8 -18.35 -6.88 -18.87
C ALA A 8 -17.79 -6.29 -17.56
N SER A 9 -16.82 -5.38 -17.68
CA SER A 9 -16.33 -4.58 -16.56
C SER A 9 -17.53 -3.95 -15.84
N LYS A 10 -17.69 -4.21 -14.54
CA LYS A 10 -18.66 -3.46 -13.74
C LYS A 10 -18.20 -2.01 -13.73
N ALA A 11 -19.10 -1.09 -14.03
CA ALA A 11 -18.80 0.31 -14.32
C ALA A 11 -18.14 1.11 -13.17
N ASN A 12 -17.94 0.50 -11.98
CA ASN A 12 -17.44 1.16 -10.78
C ASN A 12 -16.27 0.40 -10.11
N ASP A 13 -15.54 -0.45 -10.86
CA ASP A 13 -14.36 -1.11 -10.31
C ASP A 13 -13.24 -0.08 -10.11
N ILE A 14 -12.71 -0.03 -8.89
CA ILE A 14 -11.58 0.81 -8.51
C ILE A 14 -10.32 -0.05 -8.58
N GLU A 15 -9.40 0.31 -9.47
CA GLU A 15 -8.10 -0.35 -9.58
C GLU A 15 -7.17 0.16 -8.49
N ALA A 16 -6.50 -0.76 -7.80
CA ALA A 16 -5.47 -0.43 -6.83
C ALA A 16 -4.24 -1.32 -7.00
N ARG A 17 -3.07 -0.77 -6.68
CA ARG A 17 -1.79 -1.45 -6.75
C ARG A 17 -1.33 -1.81 -5.35
N LEU A 18 -1.07 -3.09 -5.09
CA LEU A 18 -0.38 -3.50 -3.87
C LEU A 18 1.07 -3.03 -3.95
N LEU A 19 1.47 -2.23 -2.96
CA LEU A 19 2.81 -1.69 -2.80
C LEU A 19 3.70 -2.68 -2.04
N THR A 20 3.23 -3.21 -0.91
CA THR A 20 3.92 -4.22 -0.10
C THR A 20 2.89 -4.98 0.74
N ALA A 21 3.14 -6.25 1.06
CA ALA A 21 2.31 -7.03 2.00
C ALA A 21 2.91 -7.14 3.41
N SER A 22 4.02 -6.45 3.67
CA SER A 22 4.72 -6.48 4.97
C SER A 22 4.68 -5.14 5.71
N ALA A 23 3.83 -4.19 5.32
CA ALA A 23 3.74 -2.88 5.96
C ALA A 23 3.15 -2.94 7.39
N THR A 24 3.96 -2.52 8.38
CA THR A 24 3.54 -2.28 9.76
C THR A 24 3.38 -0.78 10.03
N THR A 25 2.68 -0.40 11.11
CA THR A 25 2.54 1.03 11.50
C THR A 25 3.51 1.48 12.59
N GLY A 26 4.38 0.58 13.06
CA GLY A 26 5.38 0.86 14.09
C GLY A 26 5.94 -0.41 14.72
N TRP A 27 7.10 -0.31 15.39
CA TRP A 27 7.78 -1.44 16.05
C TRP A 27 6.98 -2.12 17.17
N LEU A 28 5.96 -1.45 17.70
CA LEU A 28 5.07 -2.01 18.72
C LEU A 28 3.85 -2.72 18.10
N ASP A 29 3.61 -2.54 16.80
CA ASP A 29 2.55 -3.16 16.02
C ASP A 29 3.18 -4.14 15.04
N TRP A 30 3.52 -5.34 15.50
CA TRP A 30 4.12 -6.42 14.70
C TRP A 30 3.14 -7.04 13.69
N ILE A 31 1.96 -6.45 13.51
CA ILE A 31 0.98 -6.94 12.55
C ILE A 31 1.39 -6.40 11.18
N HIS A 32 1.83 -7.30 10.31
CA HIS A 32 2.06 -6.99 8.91
C HIS A 32 0.72 -6.70 8.22
N GLY A 33 0.79 -5.93 7.14
CA GLY A 33 -0.39 -5.54 6.40
C GLY A 33 -0.05 -5.25 4.96
N GLU A 34 -1.06 -5.38 4.14
CA GLU A 34 -1.01 -4.94 2.76
C GLU A 34 -1.16 -3.43 2.70
N LEU A 35 -0.22 -2.77 2.05
CA LEU A 35 -0.32 -1.37 1.70
C LEU A 35 -0.74 -1.27 0.23
N TRP A 36 -1.94 -0.78 0.01
CA TRP A 36 -2.54 -0.60 -1.30
C TRP A 36 -2.55 0.87 -1.71
N LEU A 37 -2.17 1.13 -2.95
CA LEU A 37 -2.27 2.43 -3.60
C LEU A 37 -3.52 2.47 -4.46
N PHE A 38 -4.48 3.29 -4.04
CA PHE A 38 -5.67 3.65 -4.80
C PHE A 38 -5.43 5.00 -5.50
N PRO A 39 -6.16 5.30 -6.61
CA PRO A 39 -6.09 6.61 -7.26
C PRO A 39 -6.36 7.77 -6.30
N THR A 40 -7.22 7.53 -5.29
CA THR A 40 -7.69 8.53 -4.33
C THR A 40 -6.99 8.50 -2.97
N GLY A 41 -6.06 7.57 -2.72
CA GLY A 41 -5.36 7.47 -1.43
C GLY A 41 -4.59 6.18 -1.19
N LEU A 42 -4.05 6.05 0.02
CA LEU A 42 -3.37 4.85 0.49
C LEU A 42 -4.24 4.12 1.50
N LEU A 43 -4.37 2.80 1.34
CA LEU A 43 -5.07 1.94 2.27
C LEU A 43 -4.10 0.91 2.81
N ARG A 44 -3.92 0.87 4.14
CA ARG A 44 -3.29 -0.28 4.79
C ARG A 44 -4.37 -1.21 5.36
N VAL A 45 -4.30 -2.48 4.99
CA VAL A 45 -5.15 -3.56 5.52
C VAL A 45 -4.27 -4.49 6.37
N PRO A 46 -4.51 -4.62 7.69
CA PRO A 46 -3.79 -5.61 8.51
C PRO A 46 -4.06 -7.01 8.00
N LEU A 47 -3.01 -7.82 7.90
CA LEU A 47 -3.12 -9.25 7.74
C LEU A 47 -3.41 -9.90 9.10
N ASP A 48 -4.00 -11.08 9.09
CA ASP A 48 -4.17 -11.86 10.30
C ASP A 48 -2.81 -12.37 10.83
N LEU A 49 -2.72 -12.61 12.13
CA LEU A 49 -1.48 -13.00 12.84
C LEU A 49 -0.81 -14.25 12.26
N THR A 50 -1.59 -15.15 11.64
CA THR A 50 -1.09 -16.36 10.99
C THR A 50 -0.30 -16.06 9.72
N VAL A 51 -0.73 -15.05 8.95
CA VAL A 51 -0.09 -14.61 7.69
C VAL A 51 1.10 -13.69 7.99
N THR A 52 1.03 -12.94 9.11
CA THR A 52 2.12 -12.10 9.63
C THR A 52 3.45 -12.87 9.79
N ARG A 53 3.43 -14.14 10.24
CA ARG A 53 4.68 -14.94 10.38
C ARG A 53 5.33 -15.32 9.06
N GLN A 54 4.57 -15.43 7.97
CA GLN A 54 5.10 -15.84 6.66
C GLN A 54 5.76 -14.67 5.92
N HIS A 55 5.22 -13.46 6.04
CA HIS A 55 5.78 -12.25 5.42
C HIS A 55 7.03 -11.68 6.11
N GLY A 56 7.38 -12.16 7.30
CA GLY A 56 8.65 -11.82 7.95
C GLY A 56 9.88 -12.55 7.39
N MET A 57 9.70 -13.57 6.54
CA MET A 57 10.77 -14.50 6.13
C MET A 57 11.19 -14.40 4.66
N GLY A 58 10.61 -13.49 3.87
CA GLY A 58 10.95 -13.37 2.45
C GLY A 58 10.25 -12.18 1.76
N PRO A 59 10.59 -11.89 0.49
CA PRO A 59 10.03 -10.78 -0.25
C PRO A 59 8.52 -10.95 -0.43
N THR A 60 7.75 -9.89 -0.17
CA THR A 60 6.30 -9.89 -0.36
C THR A 60 5.86 -9.21 -1.65
N VAL A 61 6.80 -8.57 -2.33
CA VAL A 61 6.60 -7.93 -3.63
C VAL A 61 7.33 -8.77 -4.68
N SER A 62 6.60 -9.22 -5.69
CA SER A 62 7.23 -9.80 -6.89
C SER A 62 7.91 -8.67 -7.66
N GLN A 63 9.21 -8.79 -7.91
CA GLN A 63 9.96 -7.80 -8.70
C GLN A 63 9.49 -7.76 -10.16
N ASP A 64 8.86 -8.84 -10.64
CA ASP A 64 8.55 -9.01 -12.06
C ASP A 64 7.19 -8.42 -12.48
N LEU A 65 6.26 -8.17 -11.55
CA LEU A 65 4.92 -7.67 -11.88
C LEU A 65 4.31 -6.82 -10.75
N PRO A 66 3.77 -5.62 -11.04
CA PRO A 66 2.93 -4.92 -10.09
C PRO A 66 1.64 -5.73 -9.84
N SER A 67 1.40 -6.08 -8.58
CA SER A 67 0.18 -6.73 -8.12
C SER A 67 -0.98 -5.75 -8.13
N TRP A 68 -1.68 -5.65 -9.27
CA TRP A 68 -2.92 -4.90 -9.41
C TRP A 68 -4.11 -5.72 -8.95
N SER A 69 -5.11 -5.07 -8.36
CA SER A 69 -6.39 -5.69 -8.00
C SER A 69 -7.53 -4.73 -8.26
N ARG A 70 -8.72 -5.30 -8.50
CA ARG A 70 -9.97 -4.56 -8.68
C ARG A 70 -10.85 -4.69 -7.46
N PHE A 71 -11.32 -3.55 -6.97
CA PHE A 71 -12.22 -3.47 -5.84
C PHE A 71 -13.53 -2.86 -6.33
N ASP A 72 -14.65 -3.56 -6.15
CA ASP A 72 -15.94 -2.90 -6.35
C ASP A 72 -16.15 -1.82 -5.27
N GLU A 73 -16.98 -0.83 -5.60
CA GLU A 73 -17.27 0.32 -4.73
C GLU A 73 -17.74 -0.10 -3.33
N LYS A 74 -18.60 -1.11 -3.21
CA LYS A 74 -19.11 -1.58 -1.91
C LYS A 74 -18.00 -2.19 -1.07
N THR A 75 -17.11 -2.95 -1.69
CA THR A 75 -15.92 -3.51 -1.03
C THR A 75 -14.98 -2.41 -0.58
N PHE A 76 -14.71 -1.41 -1.43
CA PHE A 76 -13.88 -0.25 -1.07
C PHE A 76 -14.46 0.53 0.12
N GLU A 77 -15.75 0.85 0.10
CA GLU A 77 -16.43 1.55 1.20
C GLU A 77 -16.36 0.76 2.52
N ALA A 78 -16.56 -0.57 2.46
CA ALA A 78 -16.43 -1.43 3.63
C ALA A 78 -14.99 -1.44 4.17
N LEU A 79 -13.98 -1.43 3.30
CA LEU A 79 -12.58 -1.40 3.69
C LEU A 79 -12.20 -0.08 4.38
N ILE A 80 -12.64 1.07 3.88
CA ILE A 80 -12.29 2.36 4.48
C ILE A 80 -13.09 2.65 5.76
N ALA A 81 -14.27 2.05 5.94
CA ALA A 81 -15.07 2.14 7.16
C ALA A 81 -14.50 1.31 8.33
N SER A 82 -13.64 0.32 8.05
CA SER A 82 -13.04 -0.55 9.07
C SER A 82 -12.04 0.20 9.94
N LYS A 83 -12.24 0.16 11.26
CA LYS A 83 -11.31 0.75 12.25
C LYS A 83 -9.92 0.10 12.29
N ARG A 84 -9.81 -1.14 11.80
CA ARG A 84 -8.53 -1.87 11.72
C ARG A 84 -7.69 -1.39 10.54
N ASN A 85 -8.34 -0.93 9.48
CA ASN A 85 -7.69 -0.44 8.28
C ASN A 85 -7.23 1.00 8.49
N ARG A 86 -6.20 1.41 7.76
CA ARG A 86 -5.71 2.80 7.76
C ARG A 86 -5.88 3.36 6.36
N TRP A 87 -6.94 4.13 6.17
CA TRP A 87 -7.16 4.91 4.97
C TRP A 87 -6.54 6.29 5.12
N ILE A 88 -5.69 6.68 4.18
CA ILE A 88 -5.11 8.03 4.06
C ILE A 88 -5.51 8.59 2.69
N PRO A 89 -6.49 9.51 2.64
CA PRO A 89 -6.87 10.17 1.39
C PRO A 89 -5.68 10.93 0.79
N ARG A 90 -5.52 10.85 -0.54
CA ARG A 90 -4.49 11.56 -1.31
C ARG A 90 -4.45 13.05 -1.00
N LYS A 91 -5.64 13.67 -0.89
CA LYS A 91 -5.81 15.11 -0.60
C LYS A 91 -5.31 15.52 0.79
N GLN A 92 -5.12 14.56 1.69
CA GLN A 92 -4.58 14.82 3.02
C GLN A 92 -3.05 14.74 3.06
N ILE A 93 -2.39 14.19 2.04
CA ILE A 93 -0.93 14.03 2.00
C ILE A 93 -0.31 15.33 1.49
N LYS A 94 0.53 15.97 2.30
CA LYS A 94 1.32 17.15 1.92
C LYS A 94 2.69 16.77 1.34
N LYS A 95 3.34 15.81 2.00
CA LYS A 95 4.64 15.27 1.59
C LYS A 95 4.72 13.79 1.94
N ALA A 96 5.44 13.04 1.12
CA ALA A 96 5.80 11.67 1.40
C ALA A 96 7.31 11.50 1.29
N TYR A 97 7.90 10.81 2.25
CA TYR A 97 9.33 10.54 2.34
C TYR A 97 9.53 9.04 2.33
N LEU A 98 10.25 8.54 1.35
CA LEU A 98 10.66 7.14 1.29
C LEU A 98 12.14 7.03 1.66
N HIS A 99 12.41 6.30 2.73
CA HIS A 99 13.74 6.08 3.25
C HIS A 99 14.15 4.62 3.06
N HIS A 100 15.37 4.41 2.56
CA HIS A 100 16.01 3.09 2.52
C HIS A 100 16.97 2.93 3.70
N GLY A 101 16.65 2.03 4.63
CA GLY A 101 17.45 1.83 5.84
C GLY A 101 18.16 0.48 5.86
N ILE A 102 19.19 0.35 6.69
CA ILE A 102 19.95 -0.91 6.83
C ILE A 102 19.08 -2.02 7.43
N LEU A 103 18.23 -1.67 8.41
CA LEU A 103 17.37 -2.63 9.12
C LEU A 103 15.89 -2.47 8.78
N THR A 104 15.49 -1.32 8.23
CA THR A 104 14.09 -0.97 8.03
C THR A 104 13.94 0.09 6.97
N ASP A 105 13.13 -0.21 5.98
CA ASP A 105 12.63 0.76 5.03
C ASP A 105 11.39 1.43 5.59
N ARG A 106 11.17 2.69 5.18
CA ARG A 106 10.11 3.50 5.75
C ARG A 106 9.48 4.41 4.74
N LEU A 107 8.15 4.39 4.68
CA LEU A 107 7.34 5.48 4.13
C LEU A 107 6.81 6.35 5.26
N ARG A 108 7.19 7.63 5.27
CA ARG A 108 6.65 8.65 6.17
C ARG A 108 5.75 9.59 5.38
N LEU A 109 4.51 9.77 5.84
CA LEU A 109 3.57 10.73 5.28
C LEU A 109 3.43 11.91 6.24
N GLU A 110 3.59 13.13 5.73
CA GLU A 110 3.18 14.36 6.38
C GLU A 110 1.78 14.72 5.89
N LEU A 111 0.84 14.79 6.82
CA LEU A 111 -0.56 15.03 6.52
C LEU A 111 -0.95 16.49 6.79
N VAL A 112 -2.13 16.88 6.32
CA VAL A 112 -2.80 18.11 6.79
C VAL A 112 -2.92 18.10 8.32
N GLU A 113 -2.99 19.30 8.91
CA GLU A 113 -3.08 19.47 10.37
C GLU A 113 -1.88 18.91 11.16
N GLN A 114 -0.68 18.88 10.55
CA GLN A 114 0.59 18.50 11.17
C GLN A 114 0.63 17.05 11.71
N ARG A 115 -0.27 16.18 11.25
CA ARG A 115 -0.22 14.75 11.59
C ARG A 115 0.84 14.04 10.76
N THR A 116 1.43 12.99 11.33
CA THR A 116 2.35 12.12 10.59
C THR A 116 1.88 10.67 10.65
N MET A 117 2.06 9.95 9.55
CA MET A 117 1.83 8.50 9.47
C MET A 117 3.11 7.83 8.99
N LYS A 118 3.40 6.64 9.51
CA LYS A 118 4.57 5.86 9.09
C LYS A 118 4.15 4.44 8.75
N PHE A 119 4.77 3.91 7.70
CA PHE A 119 4.75 2.52 7.35
C PHE A 119 6.18 2.00 7.33
N LEU A 120 6.39 0.81 7.89
CA LEU A 120 7.71 0.18 8.04
C LEU A 120 7.67 -1.23 7.47
N TRP A 121 8.76 -1.65 6.85
CA TRP A 121 8.99 -3.03 6.43
C TRP A 121 10.50 -3.32 6.42
N PHE A 122 10.87 -4.59 6.27
CA PHE A 122 12.27 -4.97 6.19
C PHE A 122 12.85 -4.69 4.79
N PRO A 123 14.13 -4.31 4.65
CA PRO A 123 14.72 -4.00 3.34
C PRO A 123 14.70 -5.18 2.36
N TRP A 124 14.79 -6.41 2.87
CA TRP A 124 14.70 -7.63 2.06
C TRP A 124 13.28 -7.94 1.56
N ASP A 125 12.28 -7.14 1.92
CA ASP A 125 10.92 -7.22 1.34
C ASP A 125 10.92 -6.94 -0.17
N GLY A 126 11.91 -6.18 -0.65
CA GLY A 126 12.04 -5.79 -2.05
C GLY A 126 11.09 -4.68 -2.48
N ALA A 127 10.35 -4.07 -1.55
CA ALA A 127 9.37 -3.03 -1.86
C ALA A 127 9.97 -1.66 -2.21
N TRP A 128 11.21 -1.35 -1.83
CA TRP A 128 11.72 0.02 -1.96
C TRP A 128 11.66 0.58 -3.40
N GLU A 129 12.21 -0.13 -4.38
CA GLU A 129 12.22 0.34 -5.79
C GLU A 129 10.79 0.39 -6.39
N PRO A 130 9.93 -0.65 -6.27
CA PRO A 130 8.55 -0.55 -6.74
C PRO A 130 7.75 0.58 -6.10
N LEU A 131 7.95 0.84 -4.81
CA LEU A 131 7.31 1.95 -4.11
C LEU A 131 7.83 3.30 -4.59
N GLN A 132 9.14 3.44 -4.79
CA GLN A 132 9.72 4.67 -5.32
C GLN A 132 9.06 5.05 -6.63
N ILE A 133 8.98 4.11 -7.59
CA ILE A 133 8.39 4.36 -8.91
C ILE A 133 6.91 4.73 -8.76
N ALA A 134 6.14 3.91 -8.02
CA ALA A 134 4.70 4.14 -7.85
C ALA A 134 4.38 5.47 -7.17
N LEU A 135 5.13 5.83 -6.11
CA LEU A 135 4.92 7.07 -5.37
C LEU A 135 5.40 8.29 -6.16
N GLN A 136 6.48 8.17 -6.92
CA GLN A 136 6.96 9.25 -7.78
C GLN A 136 5.94 9.58 -8.88
N GLU A 137 5.36 8.56 -9.52
CA GLU A 137 4.29 8.73 -10.52
C GLU A 137 3.03 9.35 -9.90
N TRP A 138 2.67 8.94 -8.68
CA TRP A 138 1.41 9.34 -8.03
C TRP A 138 1.45 10.71 -7.34
N LEU A 139 2.59 11.08 -6.74
CA LEU A 139 2.72 12.30 -5.92
C LEU A 139 3.52 13.40 -6.61
N GLY A 140 4.33 13.08 -7.63
CA GLY A 140 5.19 14.04 -8.31
C GLY A 140 6.09 14.80 -7.32
N ASN A 141 5.95 16.12 -7.28
CA ASN A 141 6.77 17.03 -6.45
C ASN A 141 6.51 16.91 -4.94
N GLU A 142 5.48 16.18 -4.53
CA GLU A 142 5.18 15.92 -3.13
C GLU A 142 5.91 14.69 -2.57
N PHE A 143 6.58 13.93 -3.44
CA PHE A 143 7.42 12.80 -3.06
C PHE A 143 8.88 13.20 -2.90
N VAL A 144 9.54 12.63 -1.89
CA VAL A 144 10.93 12.87 -1.53
C VAL A 144 11.60 11.54 -1.20
N ILE A 145 12.82 11.34 -1.70
CA ILE A 145 13.71 10.28 -1.26
C ILE A 145 14.56 10.82 -0.11
N ASP A 146 14.55 10.10 1.03
CA ASP A 146 15.24 10.44 2.28
C ASP A 146 16.48 9.55 2.49
#